data_AF-A0A0B7NID6-F1
#
_entry.id   AF-A0A0B7NID6-F1
#
_cell.length_a   1.000
_cell.length_b   1.000
_cell.length_c   1.000
_cell.angle_alpha   90.00
_cell.angle_beta   90.00
_cell.angle_gamma   90.00
#
_symmetry.space_group_name_H-M   'P 1'
#
loop_
_entity.id
_entity.type
_entity.pdbx_description
1 polymer ?
#
loop_
_entity_poly.entity_id
_entity_poly.type
_entity_poly.pdbx_seq_one_letter_code
_entity_poly.pdbx_strand_id
1 'polypeptide(L)'
;MSIWYQFKTNSDEMKRPKPLKTAHFANRKFKCPECSKNKAVPEFMNNDGYTKSPLARQIIDIKEYLFRRQLPIIAQAEFPAFLTKKSGISRDLPDLIRPLMQSSTGPLRLSNILQELHTKRYDMLQYQYLANYKHRVDNPGLRPLPVPAPEFSKFNGKYGYNGYYPSAKYISFVYTSLIGVYRTHLDHQIMKVDGTILKGDHTFKAASNIGSLSHGVNVFDALYTVTNEYEEIRLQSFVPTKSPVHLIGSFDKMYDADNMYGYTLPKPFYTDNVRSDRNFLEEHLPSLLENVQHVDGLPVAAIPSNVEIFVNKTQCKKSMTLVIESCETIMIFQYLSTSRDVPVMDAVLPGYHLQLLTLRFLYSK
;
A
#
# COMPACT_ATOMS: atom_id res chain seq x y z
N MET A 1 36.28 10.04 39.22
CA MET A 1 35.76 11.30 38.66
C MET A 1 34.41 11.02 38.05
N SER A 2 33.38 11.45 38.76
CA SER A 2 31.97 11.24 38.44
C SER A 2 31.43 12.55 37.88
N ILE A 3 30.69 12.50 36.77
CA ILE A 3 29.84 13.63 36.35
C ILE A 3 28.47 13.05 36.01
N TRP A 4 27.47 13.47 36.79
CA TRP A 4 26.05 13.23 36.60
C TRP A 4 25.46 14.38 35.78
N TYR A 5 24.52 14.07 34.88
CA TYR A 5 23.55 15.07 34.39
C TYR A 5 22.13 14.58 34.71
N GLN A 6 21.40 15.44 35.41
CA GLN A 6 20.01 15.25 35.82
C GLN A 6 19.16 16.20 34.99
N PHE A 7 18.31 15.68 34.11
CA PHE A 7 17.25 16.48 33.49
C PHE A 7 15.94 16.27 34.25
N LYS A 8 15.48 17.34 34.91
CA LYS A 8 14.09 17.50 35.37
C LYS A 8 13.22 17.78 34.16
N THR A 9 12.21 16.96 33.89
CA THR A 9 11.05 17.39 33.11
C THR A 9 9.91 17.67 34.08
N ASN A 10 9.47 18.94 34.11
CA ASN A 10 8.31 19.38 34.86
C ASN A 10 7.08 18.61 34.38
N SER A 11 6.39 18.04 35.36
CA SER A 11 5.05 17.50 35.25
C SER A 11 4.06 18.66 35.23
N ASP A 12 3.54 19.00 34.06
CA ASP A 12 2.28 19.74 33.95
C ASP A 12 1.37 19.08 32.91
N GLU A 13 0.08 19.13 33.21
CA GLU A 13 -0.96 18.18 32.85
C GLU A 13 -1.28 18.09 31.35
N MET A 14 -0.86 16.99 30.71
CA MET A 14 -1.52 16.52 29.48
C MET A 14 -2.66 15.58 29.90
N LYS A 15 -3.89 16.11 29.96
CA LYS A 15 -5.10 15.33 30.25
C LYS A 15 -5.23 14.20 29.21
N ARG A 16 -5.01 12.95 29.66
CA ARG A 16 -5.13 11.75 28.84
C ARG A 16 -6.57 11.62 28.32
N PRO A 17 -6.79 11.24 27.05
CA PRO A 17 -8.13 10.99 26.54
C PRO A 17 -8.78 9.84 27.31
N LYS A 18 -10.04 10.02 27.71
CA LYS A 18 -10.83 8.98 28.38
C LYS A 18 -11.00 7.78 27.43
N PRO A 19 -10.80 6.54 27.91
CA PRO A 19 -10.96 5.36 27.05
C PRO A 19 -12.41 5.23 26.56
N LEU A 20 -12.56 4.94 25.26
CA LEU A 20 -13.84 4.61 24.64
C LEU A 20 -14.48 3.42 25.37
N LYS A 21 -15.69 3.63 25.90
CA LYS A 21 -16.51 2.57 26.50
C LYS A 21 -17.15 1.72 25.40
N THR A 22 -16.40 0.79 24.83
CA THR A 22 -16.97 -0.25 23.95
C THR A 22 -17.46 -1.44 24.80
N ALA A 23 -18.67 -1.30 25.35
CA ALA A 23 -19.31 -2.29 26.23
C ALA A 23 -19.57 -3.66 25.57
N HIS A 24 -19.44 -3.77 24.24
CA HIS A 24 -19.83 -4.99 23.53
C HIS A 24 -18.78 -6.12 23.52
N PHE A 25 -17.50 -5.81 23.79
CA PHE A 25 -16.42 -6.81 23.81
C PHE A 25 -16.02 -7.27 25.23
N ALA A 26 -16.46 -6.57 26.27
CA ALA A 26 -16.00 -6.77 27.64
C ALA A 26 -16.37 -8.15 28.24
N ASN A 27 -17.45 -8.78 27.74
CA ASN A 27 -17.99 -10.03 28.31
C ASN A 27 -17.49 -11.31 27.62
N ARG A 28 -16.68 -11.24 26.56
CA ARG A 28 -16.08 -12.45 25.97
C ARG A 28 -14.98 -12.97 26.88
N LYS A 29 -15.15 -14.22 27.33
CA LYS A 29 -14.14 -14.90 28.16
C LYS A 29 -13.12 -15.60 27.27
N PHE A 30 -11.84 -15.32 27.50
CA PHE A 30 -10.72 -15.95 26.79
C PHE A 30 -9.95 -16.86 27.74
N LYS A 31 -9.42 -17.97 27.21
CA LYS A 31 -8.61 -18.90 27.98
C LYS A 31 -7.25 -18.26 28.28
N CYS A 32 -6.98 -17.98 29.56
CA CYS A 32 -5.73 -17.41 30.02
C CYS A 32 -4.58 -18.39 29.76
N PRO A 33 -3.50 -17.98 29.07
CA PRO A 33 -2.38 -18.88 28.75
C PRO A 33 -1.56 -19.29 29.99
N GLU A 34 -1.58 -18.51 31.07
CA GLU A 34 -0.81 -18.81 32.29
C GLU A 34 -1.55 -19.77 33.23
N CYS A 35 -2.87 -19.61 33.36
CA CYS A 35 -3.64 -20.37 34.35
C CYS A 35 -4.73 -21.26 33.74
N SER A 36 -4.85 -21.31 32.41
CA SER A 36 -5.84 -22.08 31.64
C SER A 36 -7.32 -21.80 31.96
N LYS A 37 -7.63 -20.81 32.80
CA LYS A 37 -9.00 -20.40 33.16
C LYS A 37 -9.54 -19.37 32.18
N ASN A 38 -10.85 -19.38 31.96
CA ASN A 38 -11.55 -18.40 31.12
C ASN A 38 -11.75 -17.09 31.90
N LYS A 39 -11.10 -16.01 31.48
CA LYS A 39 -11.18 -14.67 32.10
C LYS A 39 -11.80 -13.65 31.14
N ALA A 40 -12.46 -12.62 31.67
CA ALA A 40 -13.00 -11.53 30.86
C ALA A 40 -11.89 -10.54 30.44
N VAL A 41 -12.07 -9.81 29.33
CA VAL A 41 -11.07 -8.87 28.77
C VAL A 41 -10.53 -7.86 29.80
N PRO A 42 -11.34 -7.25 30.68
CA PRO A 42 -10.83 -6.29 31.66
C PRO A 42 -9.88 -6.92 32.69
N GLU A 43 -10.03 -8.22 32.99
CA GLU A 43 -9.15 -8.94 33.91
C GLU A 43 -7.76 -9.19 33.30
N PHE A 44 -7.67 -9.13 31.97
CA PHE A 44 -6.39 -9.17 31.27
C PHE A 44 -5.73 -7.81 31.16
N MET A 45 -6.35 -6.70 31.58
CA MET A 45 -5.83 -5.35 31.38
C MET A 45 -5.51 -4.62 32.70
N ASN A 46 -4.50 -3.76 32.64
CA ASN A 46 -4.09 -2.76 33.63
C ASN A 46 -5.05 -1.57 33.53
N ASN A 47 -5.04 -0.71 34.54
CA ASN A 47 -5.84 0.53 34.55
C ASN A 47 -5.47 1.51 33.42
N ASP A 48 -4.32 1.31 32.78
CA ASP A 48 -3.84 2.07 31.63
C ASP A 48 -4.27 1.49 30.26
N GLY A 49 -5.08 0.41 30.23
CA GLY A 49 -5.56 -0.22 28.99
C GLY A 49 -4.62 -1.25 28.35
N TYR A 50 -3.49 -1.57 29.00
CA TYR A 50 -2.50 -2.56 28.53
C TYR A 50 -2.66 -3.90 29.22
N THR A 51 -2.25 -5.02 28.60
CA THR A 51 -2.48 -6.34 29.19
C THR A 51 -1.52 -6.67 30.37
N LYS A 52 -2.05 -7.28 31.45
CA LYS A 52 -1.35 -7.71 32.68
C LYS A 52 -0.38 -8.86 32.47
N SER A 53 -0.61 -9.71 31.46
CA SER A 53 0.19 -10.92 31.21
C SER A 53 1.28 -10.63 30.15
N PRO A 54 2.56 -10.88 30.46
CA PRO A 54 3.65 -10.80 29.47
C PRO A 54 3.44 -11.72 28.26
N LEU A 55 2.70 -12.82 28.44
CA LEU A 55 2.35 -13.77 27.36
C LEU A 55 1.18 -13.27 26.50
N ALA A 56 0.29 -12.43 27.03
CA ALA A 56 -0.78 -11.77 26.27
C ALA A 56 -0.26 -10.65 25.35
N ARG A 57 1.03 -10.28 25.44
CA ARG A 57 1.71 -9.43 24.43
C ARG A 57 1.90 -10.13 23.09
N GLN A 58 1.50 -11.40 22.94
CA GLN A 58 1.60 -12.17 21.69
C GLN A 58 0.67 -11.70 20.54
N ILE A 59 -0.14 -10.65 20.73
CA ILE A 59 -1.04 -10.12 19.69
C ILE A 59 -0.57 -8.75 19.14
N ILE A 60 0.64 -8.30 19.48
CA ILE A 60 1.29 -7.22 18.72
C ILE A 60 2.37 -7.87 17.84
N ASP A 61 2.03 -7.93 16.57
CA ASP A 61 2.93 -8.26 15.47
C ASP A 61 4.18 -7.37 15.54
N ILE A 62 5.32 -7.88 15.05
CA ILE A 62 6.64 -7.24 15.01
C ILE A 62 7.53 -7.49 16.26
N LYS A 63 8.17 -8.67 16.32
CA LYS A 63 9.32 -8.93 17.21
C LYS A 63 10.57 -8.12 16.83
N GLU A 64 10.72 -7.75 15.56
CA GLU A 64 11.84 -6.93 15.09
C GLU A 64 11.91 -5.59 15.83
N TYR A 65 10.77 -4.92 16.04
CA TYR A 65 10.70 -3.61 16.67
C TYR A 65 11.17 -3.65 18.13
N LEU A 66 10.84 -4.72 18.85
CA LEU A 66 11.21 -4.89 20.26
C LEU A 66 12.67 -5.33 20.43
N PHE A 67 13.18 -6.20 19.56
CA PHE A 67 14.58 -6.65 19.63
C PHE A 67 15.55 -5.59 19.08
N ARG A 68 15.24 -5.00 17.91
CA ARG A 68 16.10 -4.01 17.28
C ARG A 68 16.22 -2.74 18.11
N ARG A 69 15.14 -2.25 18.73
CA ARG A 69 15.20 -1.07 19.63
C ARG A 69 16.03 -1.28 20.91
N GLN A 70 16.36 -2.53 21.26
CA GLN A 70 17.29 -2.82 22.35
C GLN A 70 18.76 -2.75 21.92
N LEU A 71 19.05 -2.76 20.62
CA LEU A 71 20.40 -2.64 20.09
C LEU A 71 20.81 -1.16 19.98
N PRO A 72 22.11 -0.83 20.12
CA PRO A 72 22.63 0.49 19.77
C PRO A 72 22.31 0.86 18.31
N ILE A 73 22.09 2.14 18.03
CA ILE A 73 21.61 2.60 16.71
C ILE A 73 22.50 2.17 15.53
N ILE A 74 23.81 2.10 15.75
CA ILE A 74 24.80 1.63 14.75
C ILE A 74 24.55 0.15 14.44
N ALA A 75 24.40 -0.69 15.47
CA ALA A 75 24.11 -2.11 15.31
C ALA A 75 22.73 -2.35 14.67
N GLN A 76 21.75 -1.47 14.90
CA GLN A 76 20.46 -1.55 14.20
C GLN A 76 20.60 -1.33 12.70
N ALA A 77 21.42 -0.35 12.31
CA ALA A 77 21.66 0.02 10.92
C ALA A 77 22.42 -1.08 10.15
N GLU A 78 23.30 -1.82 10.82
CA GLU A 78 24.06 -2.92 10.22
C GLU A 78 23.36 -4.28 10.29
N PHE A 79 22.25 -4.38 11.03
CA PHE A 79 21.57 -5.66 11.22
C PHE A 79 21.02 -6.20 9.87
N PRO A 80 21.52 -7.34 9.37
CA PRO A 80 21.34 -7.76 7.98
C PRO A 80 19.98 -8.43 7.71
N ALA A 81 19.14 -8.62 8.73
CA ALA A 81 17.92 -9.40 8.63
C ALA A 81 16.69 -8.65 9.14
N PHE A 82 15.56 -8.90 8.52
CA PHE A 82 14.24 -8.55 9.04
C PHE A 82 13.65 -9.79 9.74
N LEU A 83 13.36 -9.68 11.03
CA LEU A 83 12.93 -10.82 11.84
C LEU A 83 11.40 -10.94 11.88
N THR A 84 10.87 -12.10 11.53
CA THR A 84 9.46 -12.47 11.69
C THR A 84 9.26 -13.40 12.89
N LYS A 85 8.01 -13.69 13.26
CA LYS A 85 7.70 -14.53 14.45
C LYS A 85 8.40 -15.89 14.44
N LYS A 86 8.63 -16.46 13.25
CA LYS A 86 9.14 -17.82 13.06
C LYS A 86 10.40 -17.90 12.18
N SER A 87 10.92 -16.78 11.67
CA SER A 87 12.04 -16.77 10.73
C SER A 87 12.74 -15.42 10.65
N GLY A 88 13.74 -15.30 9.78
CA GLY A 88 14.32 -14.04 9.33
C GLY A 88 14.40 -14.03 7.80
N ILE A 89 14.35 -12.85 7.20
CA ILE A 89 14.64 -12.62 5.78
C ILE A 89 15.80 -11.64 5.67
N SER A 90 16.62 -11.76 4.62
CA SER A 90 17.63 -10.72 4.35
C SER A 90 16.94 -9.38 4.19
N ARG A 91 17.56 -8.31 4.71
CA ARG A 91 17.05 -6.93 4.62
C ARG A 91 16.82 -6.48 3.17
N ASP A 92 17.62 -6.99 2.23
CA ASP A 92 17.50 -6.67 0.81
C ASP A 92 16.13 -7.06 0.25
N LEU A 93 15.50 -8.12 0.78
CA LEU A 93 14.22 -8.60 0.28
C LEU A 93 13.06 -7.66 0.65
N PRO A 94 12.84 -7.24 1.91
CA PRO A 94 11.94 -6.15 2.27
C PRO A 94 12.11 -4.87 1.44
N ASP A 95 13.36 -4.45 1.24
CA ASP A 95 13.69 -3.22 0.51
C ASP A 95 13.27 -3.35 -0.98
N LEU A 96 13.33 -4.56 -1.54
CA LEU A 96 12.87 -4.88 -2.89
C LEU A 96 11.34 -5.10 -2.97
N ILE A 97 10.71 -5.66 -1.93
CA ILE A 97 9.28 -5.98 -1.94
C ILE A 97 8.45 -4.72 -2.25
N ARG A 98 8.73 -3.60 -1.58
CA ARG A 98 7.92 -2.37 -1.74
C ARG A 98 7.90 -1.83 -3.19
N PRO A 99 9.04 -1.52 -3.83
CA PRO A 99 9.03 -1.03 -5.21
C PRO A 99 8.41 -2.03 -6.18
N LEU A 100 8.60 -3.34 -5.96
CA LEU A 100 7.97 -4.37 -6.80
C LEU A 100 6.45 -4.40 -6.67
N MET A 101 5.91 -4.27 -5.45
CA MET A 101 4.45 -4.18 -5.26
C MET A 101 3.88 -2.94 -5.94
N GLN A 102 4.57 -1.81 -5.84
CA GLN A 102 4.18 -0.55 -6.50
C GLN A 102 4.26 -0.66 -8.04
N SER A 103 5.20 -1.42 -8.57
CA SER A 103 5.35 -1.69 -10.00
C SER A 103 4.50 -2.88 -10.48
N SER A 104 3.38 -3.18 -9.81
CA SER A 104 2.43 -4.25 -10.17
C SER A 104 3.01 -5.69 -10.16
N THR A 105 4.13 -5.92 -9.48
CA THR A 105 4.66 -7.26 -9.21
C THR A 105 4.11 -7.77 -7.89
N GLY A 106 2.91 -8.34 -7.96
CA GLY A 106 2.23 -8.87 -6.78
C GLY A 106 2.98 -10.03 -6.09
N PRO A 107 2.57 -10.41 -4.87
CA PRO A 107 3.26 -11.40 -4.03
C PRO A 107 3.47 -12.77 -4.70
N LEU A 108 2.52 -13.21 -5.53
CA LEU A 108 2.63 -14.47 -6.26
C LEU A 108 3.75 -14.44 -7.31
N ARG A 109 3.82 -13.36 -8.10
CA ARG A 109 4.86 -13.21 -9.12
C ARG A 109 6.24 -13.15 -8.46
N LEU A 110 6.37 -12.40 -7.37
CA LEU A 110 7.62 -12.35 -6.62
C LEU A 110 8.01 -13.72 -6.03
N SER A 111 7.04 -14.47 -5.47
CA SER A 111 7.30 -15.83 -4.96
C SER A 111 7.85 -16.75 -6.06
N ASN A 112 7.31 -16.68 -7.27
CA ASN A 112 7.77 -17.48 -8.40
C ASN A 112 9.17 -17.04 -8.87
N ILE A 113 9.42 -15.74 -8.94
CA ILE A 113 10.76 -15.21 -9.26
C ILE A 113 11.79 -15.71 -8.25
N LEU A 114 11.47 -15.65 -6.96
CA LEU A 114 12.36 -16.15 -5.91
C LEU A 114 12.59 -17.66 -6.05
N GLN A 115 11.54 -18.44 -6.32
CA GLN A 115 11.68 -19.86 -6.60
C GLN A 115 12.66 -20.12 -7.74
N GLU A 116 12.51 -19.45 -8.88
CA GLU A 116 13.42 -19.58 -10.03
C GLU A 116 14.87 -19.20 -9.67
N LEU A 117 15.05 -18.11 -8.92
CA LEU A 117 16.39 -17.69 -8.46
C LEU A 117 17.02 -18.71 -7.51
N HIS A 118 16.24 -19.30 -6.61
CA HIS A 118 16.72 -20.34 -5.69
C HIS A 118 17.08 -21.64 -6.43
N THR A 119 16.29 -22.04 -7.43
CA THR A 119 16.57 -23.20 -8.30
C THR A 119 17.82 -22.96 -9.14
N LYS A 120 17.92 -21.80 -9.81
CA LYS A 120 19.11 -21.44 -10.59
C LYS A 120 20.39 -21.45 -9.75
N ARG A 121 20.32 -20.93 -8.51
CA ARG A 121 21.46 -20.97 -7.57
C ARG A 121 21.84 -22.41 -7.22
N TYR A 122 20.86 -23.28 -7.01
CA TYR A 122 21.09 -24.70 -6.73
C TYR A 122 21.82 -25.38 -7.90
N ASP A 123 21.31 -25.21 -9.12
CA ASP A 123 21.89 -25.83 -10.33
C ASP A 123 23.33 -25.35 -10.54
N MET A 124 23.58 -24.06 -10.33
CA MET A 124 24.92 -23.48 -10.44
C MET A 124 25.89 -24.07 -9.41
N LEU A 125 25.45 -24.25 -8.17
CA LEU A 125 26.29 -24.87 -7.12
C LEU A 125 26.53 -26.35 -7.39
N GLN A 126 25.54 -27.07 -7.90
CA GLN A 126 25.69 -28.47 -8.30
C GLN A 126 26.69 -28.59 -9.45
N TYR A 127 26.58 -27.73 -10.47
CA TYR A 127 27.54 -27.67 -11.57
C TYR A 127 28.96 -27.37 -11.07
N GLN A 128 29.14 -26.37 -10.21
CA GLN A 128 30.44 -26.04 -9.62
C GLN A 128 31.01 -27.21 -8.82
N TYR A 129 30.18 -27.91 -8.05
CA TYR A 129 30.59 -29.10 -7.30
C TYR A 129 31.12 -30.20 -8.23
N LEU A 130 30.37 -30.55 -9.27
CA LEU A 130 30.76 -31.60 -10.22
C LEU A 130 31.99 -31.21 -11.04
N ALA A 131 32.09 -29.94 -11.47
CA ALA A 131 33.26 -29.42 -12.19
C ALA A 131 34.52 -29.48 -11.33
N ASN A 132 34.44 -29.07 -10.05
CA ASN A 132 35.54 -29.14 -9.11
C ASN A 132 35.94 -30.58 -8.78
N TYR A 133 34.96 -31.48 -8.67
CA TYR A 133 35.21 -32.91 -8.46
C TYR A 133 35.97 -33.51 -9.65
N LYS A 134 35.48 -33.29 -10.88
CA LYS A 134 36.13 -33.76 -12.10
C LYS A 134 37.55 -33.23 -12.22
N HIS A 135 37.76 -31.93 -12.03
CA HIS A 135 39.08 -31.32 -12.07
C HIS A 135 40.07 -31.99 -11.09
N ARG A 136 39.61 -32.37 -9.89
CA ARG A 136 40.46 -33.04 -8.89
C ARG A 136 40.76 -34.49 -9.23
N VAL A 137 39.81 -35.21 -9.84
CA VAL A 137 40.06 -36.57 -10.35
C VAL A 137 41.09 -36.54 -11.48
N ASP A 138 40.98 -35.56 -12.39
CA ASP A 138 41.90 -35.41 -13.52
C ASP A 138 43.30 -34.91 -13.10
N ASN A 139 43.41 -34.30 -11.90
CA ASN A 139 44.65 -33.74 -11.36
C ASN A 139 45.04 -34.40 -10.02
N PRO A 140 45.63 -35.62 -10.02
CA PRO A 140 45.89 -36.43 -8.83
C PRO A 140 46.93 -35.85 -7.86
N GLY A 141 47.57 -34.71 -8.19
CA GLY A 141 48.39 -33.94 -7.25
C GLY A 141 47.58 -33.21 -6.15
N LEU A 142 46.25 -33.21 -6.26
CA LEU A 142 45.32 -32.70 -5.25
C LEU A 142 44.82 -33.83 -4.34
N ARG A 143 44.36 -33.49 -3.12
CA ARG A 143 43.89 -34.48 -2.13
C ARG A 143 42.97 -35.53 -2.78
N PRO A 144 43.21 -36.85 -2.54
CA PRO A 144 42.37 -37.91 -3.08
C PRO A 144 40.90 -37.71 -2.71
N LEU A 145 40.01 -37.88 -3.67
CA LEU A 145 38.56 -37.82 -3.47
C LEU A 145 37.95 -39.23 -3.51
N PRO A 146 36.87 -39.47 -2.75
CA PRO A 146 36.15 -40.74 -2.81
C PRO A 146 35.49 -40.93 -4.18
N VAL A 147 35.69 -42.09 -4.81
CA VAL A 147 35.09 -42.51 -6.09
C VAL A 147 34.12 -43.66 -5.84
N PRO A 148 32.83 -43.57 -6.24
CA PRO A 148 32.22 -42.47 -7.01
C PRO A 148 31.99 -41.20 -6.18
N ALA A 149 31.78 -40.07 -6.88
CA ALA A 149 31.52 -38.78 -6.24
C ALA A 149 30.34 -38.86 -5.27
N PRO A 150 30.44 -38.28 -4.05
CA PRO A 150 29.30 -38.16 -3.17
C PRO A 150 28.15 -37.41 -3.86
N GLU A 151 26.91 -37.85 -3.61
CA GLU A 151 25.73 -37.19 -4.16
C GLU A 151 25.64 -35.74 -3.65
N PHE A 152 25.42 -34.79 -4.55
CA PHE A 152 25.14 -33.41 -4.15
C PHE A 152 23.83 -33.37 -3.35
N SER A 153 23.78 -32.54 -2.30
CA SER A 153 22.58 -32.48 -1.46
C SER A 153 21.36 -32.13 -2.29
N LYS A 154 20.24 -32.83 -2.09
CA LYS A 154 18.97 -32.52 -2.79
C LYS A 154 18.50 -31.10 -2.47
N PHE A 155 17.79 -30.48 -3.41
CA PHE A 155 17.23 -29.12 -3.27
C PHE A 155 16.47 -28.94 -1.95
N ASN A 156 15.54 -29.84 -1.63
CA ASN A 156 14.75 -29.81 -0.38
C ASN A 156 15.42 -30.54 0.80
N GLY A 157 16.72 -30.81 0.73
CA GLY A 157 17.46 -31.50 1.78
C GLY A 157 17.58 -30.62 3.03
N LYS A 158 16.87 -30.98 4.11
CA LYS A 158 16.84 -30.23 5.38
C LYS A 158 18.23 -29.96 5.97
N TYR A 159 19.14 -30.93 5.87
CA TYR A 159 20.52 -30.84 6.36
C TYR A 159 21.54 -30.51 5.26
N GLY A 160 21.06 -30.17 4.06
CA GLY A 160 21.86 -29.82 2.89
C GLY A 160 21.52 -28.43 2.38
N TYR A 161 21.29 -28.30 1.06
CA TYR A 161 20.98 -27.01 0.42
C TYR A 161 19.78 -26.29 1.05
N ASN A 162 18.76 -27.03 1.48
CA ASN A 162 17.55 -26.49 2.12
C ASN A 162 16.96 -25.31 1.33
N GLY A 163 16.58 -25.56 0.07
CA GLY A 163 16.10 -24.60 -0.93
C GLY A 163 14.73 -23.98 -0.62
N TYR A 164 14.53 -23.53 0.61
CA TYR A 164 13.34 -22.82 1.02
C TYR A 164 13.29 -21.43 0.38
N TYR A 165 12.12 -21.10 -0.17
CA TYR A 165 11.80 -19.78 -0.69
C TYR A 165 10.47 -19.31 -0.08
N PRO A 166 10.27 -18.00 0.09
CA PRO A 166 9.06 -17.47 0.73
C PRO A 166 7.85 -17.65 -0.18
N SER A 167 6.76 -18.18 0.37
CA SER A 167 5.47 -18.26 -0.34
C SER A 167 4.85 -16.88 -0.56
N ALA A 168 3.96 -16.76 -1.55
CA ALA A 168 3.16 -15.56 -1.79
C ALA A 168 2.45 -15.04 -0.52
N LYS A 169 1.86 -15.95 0.29
CA LYS A 169 1.21 -15.59 1.57
C LYS A 169 2.18 -14.97 2.56
N TYR A 170 3.39 -15.53 2.65
CA TYR A 170 4.44 -15.00 3.53
C TYR A 170 4.93 -13.64 3.05
N ILE A 171 5.12 -13.45 1.74
CA ILE A 171 5.48 -12.15 1.15
C ILE A 171 4.40 -11.11 1.45
N SER A 172 3.12 -11.45 1.27
CA SER A 172 2.01 -10.56 1.62
C SER A 172 2.06 -10.16 3.08
N PHE A 173 2.28 -11.13 3.98
CA PHE A 173 2.42 -10.87 5.42
C PHE A 173 3.58 -9.92 5.72
N VAL A 174 4.77 -10.17 5.16
CA VAL A 174 5.93 -9.28 5.34
C VAL A 174 5.62 -7.88 4.83
N TYR A 175 5.02 -7.75 3.63
CA TYR A 175 4.67 -6.46 3.06
C TYR A 175 3.67 -5.69 3.93
N THR A 176 2.58 -6.33 4.38
CA THR A 176 1.59 -5.66 5.23
C THR A 176 2.17 -5.27 6.58
N SER A 177 3.04 -6.10 7.17
CA SER A 177 3.78 -5.73 8.39
C SER A 177 4.69 -4.52 8.17
N LEU A 178 5.42 -4.46 7.05
CA LEU A 178 6.27 -3.31 6.70
C LEU A 178 5.46 -2.04 6.53
N ILE A 179 4.36 -2.08 5.77
CA ILE A 179 3.47 -0.93 5.60
C ILE A 179 2.86 -0.50 6.93
N GLY A 180 2.55 -1.45 7.82
CA GLY A 180 2.10 -1.15 9.19
C GLY A 180 3.10 -0.31 9.98
N VAL A 181 4.41 -0.56 9.82
CA VAL A 181 5.48 0.25 10.43
C VAL A 181 5.55 1.65 9.82
N TYR A 182 5.40 1.75 8.49
CA TYR A 182 5.48 3.03 7.78
C TYR A 182 4.19 3.86 7.86
N ARG A 183 3.08 3.29 8.34
CA ARG A 183 1.76 3.92 8.30
C ARG A 183 1.77 5.36 8.82
N THR A 184 2.28 5.61 10.01
CA THR A 184 2.31 6.98 10.58
C THR A 184 3.08 7.95 9.70
N HIS A 185 4.19 7.51 9.10
CA HIS A 185 4.94 8.35 8.17
C HIS A 185 4.15 8.61 6.89
N LEU A 186 3.50 7.59 6.32
CA LEU A 186 2.67 7.73 5.12
C LEU A 186 1.47 8.65 5.38
N ASP A 187 0.80 8.48 6.51
CA ASP A 187 -0.31 9.34 6.95
C ASP A 187 0.17 10.81 7.05
N HIS A 188 1.36 11.05 7.62
CA HIS A 188 1.95 12.40 7.65
C HIS A 188 2.31 12.95 6.27
N GLN A 189 2.69 12.12 5.29
CA GLN A 189 2.96 12.59 3.93
C GLN A 189 1.66 12.97 3.22
N ILE A 190 0.60 12.18 3.39
CA ILE A 190 -0.72 12.49 2.81
C ILE A 190 -1.26 13.83 3.36
N MET A 191 -1.05 14.11 4.65
CA MET A 191 -1.41 15.40 5.26
C MET A 191 -0.69 16.62 4.68
N LYS A 192 0.44 16.43 3.98
CA LYS A 192 1.21 17.53 3.35
C LYS A 192 0.86 17.77 1.90
N VAL A 193 0.08 16.88 1.30
CA VAL A 193 -0.53 17.17 0.00
C VAL A 193 -1.49 18.34 0.23
N ASP A 194 -1.63 19.25 -0.71
CA ASP A 194 -2.62 20.33 -0.65
C ASP A 194 -3.68 20.13 -1.74
N GLY A 195 -4.66 21.02 -1.81
CA GLY A 195 -5.65 20.97 -2.89
C GLY A 195 -6.69 22.07 -2.74
N THR A 196 -6.77 22.93 -3.76
CA THR A 196 -7.79 23.99 -3.79
C THR A 196 -9.09 23.47 -4.40
N ILE A 197 -9.00 22.47 -5.28
CA ILE A 197 -10.15 21.86 -5.97
C ILE A 197 -10.22 20.40 -5.56
N LEU A 198 -11.32 20.00 -4.94
CA LEU A 198 -11.49 18.62 -4.49
C LEU A 198 -12.52 17.87 -5.33
N LYS A 199 -12.33 16.56 -5.48
CA LYS A 199 -13.28 15.64 -6.13
C LYS A 199 -13.46 14.42 -5.25
N GLY A 200 -14.69 14.06 -4.91
CA GLY A 200 -15.01 12.88 -4.11
C GLY A 200 -15.78 11.84 -4.91
N ASP A 201 -15.40 10.56 -4.80
CA ASP A 201 -16.10 9.46 -5.46
C ASP A 201 -16.10 8.15 -4.65
N HIS A 202 -17.13 7.32 -4.88
CA HIS A 202 -17.31 5.99 -4.29
C HIS A 202 -16.90 4.88 -5.27
N THR A 203 -15.82 4.16 -4.95
CA THR A 203 -15.41 2.96 -5.69
C THR A 203 -15.93 1.67 -5.07
N PHE A 204 -16.88 0.99 -5.72
CA PHE A 204 -17.49 -0.24 -5.23
C PHE A 204 -16.63 -1.51 -5.44
N LYS A 205 -15.86 -1.56 -6.53
CA LYS A 205 -15.05 -2.74 -6.90
C LYS A 205 -13.94 -3.05 -5.90
N ALA A 206 -13.40 -2.03 -5.23
CA ALA A 206 -12.39 -2.21 -4.19
C ALA A 206 -13.01 -2.86 -2.94
N ALA A 207 -14.18 -2.39 -2.52
CA ALA A 207 -14.90 -2.90 -1.36
C ALA A 207 -15.38 -4.34 -1.55
N SER A 208 -15.82 -4.72 -2.76
CA SER A 208 -16.23 -6.10 -3.07
C SER A 208 -15.12 -7.14 -2.93
N ASN A 209 -13.85 -6.71 -2.97
CA ASN A 209 -12.71 -7.61 -2.76
C ASN A 209 -12.33 -7.77 -1.27
N ILE A 210 -12.95 -6.99 -0.37
CA ILE A 210 -12.83 -7.18 1.07
C ILE A 210 -13.83 -8.24 1.50
N GLY A 211 -13.38 -9.20 2.30
CA GLY A 211 -14.20 -10.33 2.72
C GLY A 211 -15.50 -9.90 3.41
N SER A 212 -16.58 -10.64 3.12
CA SER A 212 -17.87 -10.48 3.80
C SER A 212 -17.83 -11.08 5.20
N LEU A 213 -18.70 -10.59 6.09
CA LEU A 213 -18.97 -11.20 7.39
C LEU A 213 -19.64 -12.57 7.22
N SER A 214 -19.73 -13.32 8.32
CA SER A 214 -20.60 -14.50 8.38
C SER A 214 -21.99 -14.12 7.89
N HIS A 215 -22.56 -14.92 6.98
CA HIS A 215 -23.84 -14.70 6.28
C HIS A 215 -23.79 -13.82 5.02
N GLY A 216 -22.61 -13.49 4.47
CA GLY A 216 -22.49 -12.90 3.13
C GLY A 216 -22.75 -11.38 3.09
N VAL A 217 -22.81 -10.71 4.24
CA VAL A 217 -22.94 -9.26 4.34
C VAL A 217 -21.57 -8.62 4.15
N ASN A 218 -21.44 -7.70 3.19
CA ASN A 218 -20.18 -6.97 2.99
C ASN A 218 -19.87 -6.09 4.20
N VAL A 219 -18.60 -6.04 4.60
CA VAL A 219 -18.15 -5.17 5.69
C VAL A 219 -18.18 -3.70 5.25
N PHE A 220 -17.88 -3.47 3.98
CA PHE A 220 -17.83 -2.16 3.37
C PHE A 220 -18.62 -2.17 2.07
N ASP A 221 -19.42 -1.13 1.86
CA ASP A 221 -20.15 -0.92 0.62
C ASP A 221 -19.23 -0.31 -0.44
N ALA A 222 -18.33 0.59 -0.04
CA ALA A 222 -17.47 1.32 -0.98
C ALA A 222 -16.13 1.73 -0.37
N LEU A 223 -15.20 2.10 -1.24
CA LEU A 223 -14.01 2.88 -0.92
C LEU A 223 -14.28 4.32 -1.37
N TYR A 224 -14.41 5.25 -0.42
CA TYR A 224 -14.53 6.66 -0.74
C TYR A 224 -13.14 7.27 -0.92
N THR A 225 -12.93 7.99 -2.01
CA THR A 225 -11.66 8.65 -2.31
C THR A 225 -11.92 10.12 -2.62
N VAL A 226 -11.11 11.01 -2.04
CA VAL A 226 -11.04 12.42 -2.39
C VAL A 226 -9.69 12.69 -3.06
N THR A 227 -9.71 13.32 -4.23
CA THR A 227 -8.51 13.79 -4.93
C THR A 227 -8.49 15.30 -5.06
N ASN A 228 -7.30 15.88 -5.23
CA ASN A 228 -7.11 17.29 -5.57
C ASN A 228 -7.15 17.53 -7.10
N GLU A 229 -6.86 18.77 -7.53
CA GLU A 229 -6.73 19.17 -8.92
C GLU A 229 -5.69 18.37 -9.73
N TYR A 230 -4.72 17.75 -9.06
CA TYR A 230 -3.63 16.96 -9.65
C TYR A 230 -3.89 15.45 -9.59
N GLU A 231 -5.10 15.03 -9.23
CA GLU A 231 -5.47 13.62 -9.02
C GLU A 231 -4.67 12.93 -7.90
N GLU A 232 -4.10 13.70 -6.98
CA GLU A 232 -3.43 13.18 -5.80
C GLU A 232 -4.45 12.88 -4.71
N ILE A 233 -4.31 11.74 -4.05
CA ILE A 233 -5.24 11.30 -3.01
C ILE A 233 -5.04 12.15 -1.75
N ARG A 234 -6.12 12.84 -1.35
CA ARG A 234 -6.21 13.65 -0.13
C ARG A 234 -6.81 12.88 1.03
N LEU A 235 -7.81 12.06 0.73
CA LEU A 235 -8.52 11.24 1.70
C LEU A 235 -8.91 9.94 1.02
N GLN A 236 -8.75 8.82 1.72
CA GLN A 236 -9.26 7.54 1.27
C GLN A 236 -9.72 6.70 2.45
N SER A 237 -10.96 6.23 2.42
CA SER A 237 -11.54 5.43 3.51
C SER A 237 -12.55 4.41 3.00
N PHE A 238 -12.47 3.19 3.53
CA PHE A 238 -13.54 2.23 3.36
C PHE A 238 -14.75 2.66 4.19
N VAL A 239 -15.93 2.68 3.56
CA VAL A 239 -17.19 3.10 4.18
C VAL A 239 -18.17 1.93 4.24
N PRO A 240 -18.81 1.69 5.39
CA PRO A 240 -19.77 0.59 5.55
C PRO A 240 -21.07 0.83 4.78
N THR A 241 -21.38 2.09 4.48
CA THR A 241 -22.55 2.50 3.69
C THR A 241 -22.15 3.62 2.74
N LYS A 242 -23.02 3.97 1.78
CA LYS A 242 -22.86 5.15 0.93
C LYS A 242 -23.06 6.49 1.67
N SER A 243 -23.35 6.46 2.97
CA SER A 243 -23.56 7.68 3.74
C SER A 243 -22.22 8.34 4.08
N PRO A 244 -22.08 9.66 3.87
CA PRO A 244 -20.86 10.37 4.19
C PRO A 244 -20.63 10.54 5.70
N VAL A 245 -21.61 10.20 6.56
CA VAL A 245 -21.49 10.27 8.03
C VAL A 245 -20.27 9.50 8.58
N HIS A 246 -19.83 8.46 7.87
CA HIS A 246 -18.65 7.68 8.26
C HIS A 246 -17.32 8.37 7.93
N LEU A 247 -17.37 9.50 7.21
CA LEU A 247 -16.22 10.25 6.74
C LEU A 247 -15.95 11.52 7.56
N ILE A 248 -16.86 11.92 8.47
CA ILE A 248 -16.76 13.12 9.33
C ILE A 248 -15.33 13.31 9.86
N GLY A 249 -14.86 12.35 10.67
CA GLY A 249 -13.56 12.47 11.31
C GLY A 249 -12.36 12.38 10.36
N SER A 250 -12.56 12.02 9.08
CA SER A 250 -11.52 12.06 8.05
C SER A 250 -11.49 13.41 7.34
N PHE A 251 -12.66 13.99 7.04
CA PHE A 251 -12.76 15.34 6.48
C PHE A 251 -12.29 16.40 7.47
N ASP A 252 -12.72 16.32 8.74
CA ASP A 252 -12.27 17.26 9.79
C ASP A 252 -10.74 17.26 9.90
N LYS A 253 -10.11 16.08 9.91
CA LYS A 253 -8.64 15.97 9.98
C LYS A 253 -7.94 16.52 8.75
N MET A 254 -8.53 16.34 7.57
CA MET A 254 -7.99 16.89 6.33
C MET A 254 -8.04 18.42 6.37
N TYR A 255 -9.18 18.99 6.75
CA TYR A 255 -9.37 20.42 6.86
C TYR A 255 -8.50 21.06 7.97
N ASP A 256 -8.39 20.40 9.13
CA ASP A 256 -7.49 20.81 10.21
C ASP A 256 -6.02 20.79 9.76
N ALA A 257 -5.62 19.81 8.95
CA ALA A 257 -4.28 19.75 8.40
C ALA A 257 -4.00 20.93 7.47
N ASP A 258 -4.94 21.27 6.60
CA ASP A 258 -4.81 22.40 5.67
C ASP A 258 -4.62 23.73 6.42
N ASN A 259 -5.41 23.94 7.48
CA ASN A 259 -5.24 25.10 8.36
C ASN A 259 -3.90 25.07 9.10
N MET A 260 -3.50 23.91 9.64
CA MET A 260 -2.26 23.75 10.39
C MET A 260 -1.02 24.08 9.53
N TYR A 261 -1.02 23.68 8.26
CA TYR A 261 0.08 23.95 7.33
C TYR A 261 -0.03 25.28 6.59
N GLY A 262 -1.14 26.02 6.75
CA GLY A 262 -1.37 27.29 6.08
C GLY A 262 -1.62 27.14 4.57
N TYR A 263 -2.20 26.00 4.16
CA TYR A 263 -2.57 25.77 2.76
C TYR A 263 -3.78 26.59 2.37
N THR A 264 -3.96 26.76 1.06
CA THR A 264 -5.19 27.35 0.53
C THR A 264 -6.32 26.35 0.73
N LEU A 265 -7.39 26.80 1.39
CA LEU A 265 -8.54 25.93 1.67
C LEU A 265 -9.32 25.60 0.40
N PRO A 266 -9.95 24.40 0.33
CA PRO A 266 -10.76 23.98 -0.80
C PRO A 266 -11.89 24.97 -1.13
N LYS A 267 -12.10 25.28 -2.41
CA LYS A 267 -13.12 26.25 -2.86
C LYS A 267 -14.26 25.58 -3.63
N PRO A 268 -14.01 24.79 -4.69
CA PRO A 268 -14.99 23.88 -5.23
C PRO A 268 -14.76 22.44 -4.77
N PHE A 269 -15.86 21.71 -4.59
CA PHE A 269 -15.88 20.26 -4.40
C PHE A 269 -16.79 19.62 -5.45
N TYR A 270 -16.26 18.65 -6.21
CA TYR A 270 -17.02 17.88 -7.19
C TYR A 270 -17.48 16.54 -6.59
N THR A 271 -18.76 16.23 -6.73
CA THR A 271 -19.38 14.95 -6.34
C THR A 271 -20.49 14.60 -7.35
N ASP A 272 -20.77 13.31 -7.50
CA ASP A 272 -21.87 12.80 -8.33
C ASP A 272 -23.25 13.12 -7.73
N ASN A 273 -23.33 13.25 -6.41
CA ASN A 273 -24.58 13.44 -5.67
C ASN A 273 -24.61 14.74 -4.86
N VAL A 274 -24.46 15.86 -5.57
CA VAL A 274 -24.44 17.22 -4.98
C VAL A 274 -25.59 17.44 -4.00
N ARG A 275 -26.82 17.02 -4.33
CA ARG A 275 -27.99 17.24 -3.47
C ARG A 275 -27.89 16.52 -2.13
N SER A 276 -27.36 15.31 -2.11
CA SER A 276 -27.24 14.51 -0.88
C SER A 276 -26.03 14.93 -0.06
N ASP A 277 -24.93 15.28 -0.72
CA ASP A 277 -23.64 15.50 -0.06
C ASP A 277 -23.46 16.95 0.39
N ARG A 278 -24.21 17.89 -0.19
CA ARG A 278 -24.05 19.34 0.03
C ARG A 278 -23.96 19.71 1.52
N ASN A 279 -24.96 19.36 2.31
CA ASN A 279 -25.00 19.75 3.72
C ASN A 279 -23.80 19.20 4.49
N PHE A 280 -23.41 17.93 4.21
CA PHE A 280 -22.25 17.31 4.81
C PHE A 280 -20.95 18.03 4.42
N LEU A 281 -20.78 18.32 3.13
CA LEU A 281 -19.57 18.98 2.62
C LEU A 281 -19.46 20.42 3.14
N GLU A 282 -20.54 21.19 3.16
CA GLU A 282 -20.56 22.56 3.67
C GLU A 282 -20.31 22.63 5.18
N GLU A 283 -20.75 21.62 5.95
CA GLU A 283 -20.49 21.52 7.40
C GLU A 283 -19.01 21.25 7.69
N HIS A 284 -18.37 20.33 6.95
CA HIS A 284 -16.99 19.88 7.20
C HIS A 284 -15.92 20.59 6.36
N LEU A 285 -16.32 21.35 5.33
CA LEU A 285 -15.45 22.22 4.55
C LEU A 285 -16.09 23.62 4.45
N PRO A 286 -16.06 24.42 5.54
CA PRO A 286 -16.70 25.74 5.59
C PRO A 286 -16.26 26.71 4.49
N SER A 287 -15.05 26.53 3.93
CA SER A 287 -14.54 27.33 2.82
C SER A 287 -15.36 27.18 1.54
N LEU A 288 -16.18 26.13 1.40
CA LEU A 288 -17.13 25.96 0.30
C LEU A 288 -18.30 26.96 0.34
N LEU A 289 -18.48 27.68 1.44
CA LEU A 289 -19.51 28.72 1.58
C LEU A 289 -18.97 30.13 1.25
N GLU A 290 -17.66 30.28 1.12
CA GLU A 290 -17.02 31.58 0.92
C GLU A 290 -17.21 32.09 -0.52
N ASN A 291 -17.99 33.16 -0.67
CA ASN A 291 -18.27 33.81 -1.97
C ASN A 291 -18.92 32.89 -3.01
N VAL A 292 -19.71 31.91 -2.56
CA VAL A 292 -20.35 30.93 -3.46
C VAL A 292 -21.79 31.32 -3.81
N GLN A 293 -22.09 31.34 -5.11
CA GLN A 293 -23.46 31.21 -5.62
C GLN A 293 -23.69 29.77 -6.03
N HIS A 294 -24.67 29.11 -5.41
CA HIS A 294 -25.08 27.78 -5.85
C HIS A 294 -25.71 27.87 -7.24
N VAL A 295 -25.12 27.15 -8.20
CA VAL A 295 -25.67 27.03 -9.55
C VAL A 295 -26.51 25.77 -9.61
N ASP A 296 -27.83 25.92 -9.49
CA ASP A 296 -28.77 24.84 -9.74
C ASP A 296 -29.00 24.71 -11.25
N GLY A 297 -28.49 23.62 -11.84
CA GLY A 297 -28.66 23.35 -13.26
C GLY A 297 -27.72 24.18 -14.13
N LEU A 298 -26.50 23.66 -14.35
CA LEU A 298 -25.64 24.19 -15.40
C LEU A 298 -26.36 24.04 -16.75
N PRO A 299 -26.32 25.06 -17.63
CA PRO A 299 -26.84 24.91 -18.98
C PRO A 299 -26.13 23.72 -19.63
N VAL A 300 -26.90 22.85 -20.27
CA VAL A 300 -26.35 21.72 -21.02
C VAL A 300 -25.33 22.28 -22.00
N ALA A 301 -24.08 21.83 -21.90
CA ALA A 301 -23.04 22.25 -22.83
C ALA A 301 -23.48 21.88 -24.24
N ALA A 302 -23.86 22.89 -25.03
CA ALA A 302 -24.20 22.71 -26.42
C ALA A 302 -22.90 22.64 -27.22
N ILE A 303 -22.80 21.64 -28.08
CA ILE A 303 -21.70 21.57 -29.05
C ILE A 303 -21.80 22.82 -29.93
N PRO A 304 -20.75 23.64 -30.05
CA PRO A 304 -20.77 24.80 -30.92
C PRO A 304 -21.16 24.38 -32.35
N SER A 305 -21.97 25.19 -33.01
CA SER A 305 -22.51 24.88 -34.35
C SER A 305 -21.44 24.71 -35.44
N ASN A 306 -20.19 25.10 -35.16
CA ASN A 306 -19.03 24.96 -36.03
C ASN A 306 -18.20 23.69 -35.80
N VAL A 307 -18.65 22.76 -34.95
CA VAL A 307 -17.96 21.48 -34.69
C VAL A 307 -18.68 20.36 -35.44
N GLU A 308 -18.01 19.76 -36.43
CA GLU A 308 -18.50 18.56 -37.12
C GLU A 308 -18.24 17.30 -36.28
N ILE A 309 -19.29 16.52 -36.00
CA ILE A 309 -19.19 15.28 -35.22
C ILE A 309 -19.10 14.09 -36.17
N PHE A 310 -17.92 13.47 -36.24
CA PHE A 310 -17.74 12.22 -36.98
C PHE A 310 -18.04 11.01 -36.08
N VAL A 311 -19.24 10.44 -36.22
CA VAL A 311 -19.60 9.20 -35.50
C VAL A 311 -19.07 7.99 -36.25
N ASN A 312 -17.97 7.41 -35.79
CA ASN A 312 -17.43 6.17 -36.34
C ASN A 312 -18.31 4.97 -35.91
N LYS A 313 -19.16 4.48 -36.83
CA LYS A 313 -20.13 3.40 -36.58
C LYS A 313 -19.51 2.01 -36.32
N THR A 314 -18.19 1.86 -36.45
CA THR A 314 -17.52 0.56 -36.47
C THR A 314 -17.13 0.01 -35.09
N GLN A 315 -17.42 0.73 -34.00
CA GLN A 315 -17.05 0.29 -32.64
C GLN A 315 -18.17 0.46 -31.60
N CYS A 316 -19.42 0.16 -31.95
CA CYS A 316 -20.53 0.24 -30.98
C CYS A 316 -20.85 -1.12 -30.33
N LYS A 317 -19.92 -1.59 -29.48
CA LYS A 317 -20.18 -2.51 -28.37
C LYS A 317 -19.23 -2.19 -27.20
N LYS A 318 -19.27 -0.97 -26.69
CA LYS A 318 -19.00 -0.56 -25.28
C LYS A 318 -18.93 0.98 -25.18
N SER A 319 -19.73 1.54 -24.27
CA SER A 319 -19.69 2.90 -23.71
C SER A 319 -19.25 4.06 -24.61
N MET A 320 -20.20 4.91 -24.98
CA MET A 320 -19.94 6.23 -25.51
C MET A 320 -19.46 7.13 -24.36
N THR A 321 -18.15 7.39 -24.27
CA THR A 321 -17.57 8.39 -23.36
C THR A 321 -17.18 9.58 -24.22
N LEU A 322 -17.82 10.73 -23.98
CA LEU A 322 -17.54 11.98 -24.69
C LEU A 322 -16.40 12.67 -23.93
N VAL A 323 -15.19 12.65 -24.48
CA VAL A 323 -14.03 13.33 -23.93
C VAL A 323 -13.98 14.72 -24.55
N ILE A 324 -14.23 15.76 -23.74
CA ILE A 324 -13.89 17.14 -24.09
C ILE A 324 -12.46 17.33 -23.58
N GLU A 325 -11.49 17.27 -24.49
CA GLU A 325 -10.10 17.61 -24.20
C GLU A 325 -9.96 19.12 -24.07
N SER A 326 -9.78 19.60 -22.84
CA SER A 326 -9.14 20.88 -22.58
C SER A 326 -8.22 20.78 -21.37
N CYS A 327 -6.92 20.86 -21.66
CA CYS A 327 -5.77 21.24 -20.83
C CYS A 327 -5.25 20.28 -19.74
N GLU A 328 -4.08 19.71 -20.10
CA GLU A 328 -2.86 19.47 -19.31
C GLU A 328 -2.72 18.18 -18.46
N THR A 329 -2.02 17.23 -19.09
CA THR A 329 -1.15 16.18 -18.52
C THR A 329 -1.82 15.08 -17.68
N ILE A 330 -2.22 13.98 -18.35
CA ILE A 330 -2.54 12.69 -17.71
C ILE A 330 -1.51 11.64 -18.10
N MET A 331 -0.82 11.07 -17.09
CA MET A 331 -0.07 9.82 -17.24
C MET A 331 -1.04 8.66 -17.53
N ILE A 332 -0.87 8.02 -18.69
CA ILE A 332 -1.64 6.84 -19.09
C ILE A 332 -1.18 5.62 -18.28
N PHE A 333 -2.06 5.07 -17.43
CA PHE A 333 -1.96 3.66 -17.01
C PHE A 333 -2.68 2.79 -18.05
N GLN A 334 -1.90 2.13 -18.91
CA GLN A 334 -2.44 1.25 -19.94
C GLN A 334 -2.80 -0.12 -19.34
N TYR A 335 -4.10 -0.42 -19.30
CA TYR A 335 -4.63 -1.74 -18.99
C TYR A 335 -4.47 -2.65 -20.22
N LEU A 336 -3.47 -3.52 -20.23
CA LEU A 336 -3.32 -4.56 -21.26
C LEU A 336 -4.39 -5.65 -21.06
N SER A 337 -5.47 -5.55 -21.82
CA SER A 337 -6.40 -6.67 -22.06
C SER A 337 -5.87 -7.50 -23.21
N THR A 338 -5.40 -8.71 -22.92
CA THR A 338 -5.09 -9.74 -23.92
C THR A 338 -6.37 -10.23 -24.59
N SER A 339 -6.65 -9.80 -25.81
CA SER A 339 -7.45 -10.60 -26.76
C SER A 339 -6.50 -11.18 -27.81
N ARG A 340 -6.40 -12.51 -27.81
CA ARG A 340 -5.85 -13.27 -28.92
C ARG A 340 -6.77 -13.08 -30.13
N ASP A 341 -6.18 -13.24 -31.32
CA ASP A 341 -6.80 -13.38 -32.64
C ASP A 341 -6.87 -12.10 -33.51
N VAL A 342 -5.72 -11.72 -34.11
CA VAL A 342 -5.64 -11.21 -35.50
C VAL A 342 -4.24 -11.58 -36.06
N PRO A 343 -4.13 -12.08 -37.31
CA PRO A 343 -2.86 -12.56 -37.87
C PRO A 343 -1.88 -11.44 -38.24
N VAL A 344 -0.60 -11.79 -38.16
CA VAL A 344 0.55 -11.04 -38.66
C VAL A 344 0.38 -10.78 -40.16
N MET A 345 0.41 -9.51 -40.56
CA MET A 345 0.66 -9.11 -41.94
C MET A 345 1.90 -8.23 -41.95
N ASP A 346 2.95 -8.76 -42.56
CA ASP A 346 4.19 -8.08 -42.90
C ASP A 346 3.90 -6.92 -43.85
N ALA A 347 4.33 -5.72 -43.48
CA ALA A 347 4.55 -4.64 -44.42
C ALA A 347 5.85 -3.92 -44.05
N VAL A 348 6.76 -3.95 -45.01
CA VAL A 348 8.17 -3.56 -44.92
C VAL A 348 8.36 -2.26 -45.73
N LEU A 349 9.10 -1.30 -45.13
CA LEU A 349 9.78 -0.09 -45.68
C LEU A 349 8.99 1.26 -45.76
N PRO A 350 9.67 2.42 -45.88
CA PRO A 350 10.74 2.96 -45.01
C PRO A 350 10.64 4.50 -44.78
N GLY A 351 11.32 5.00 -43.74
CA GLY A 351 11.76 6.40 -43.63
C GLY A 351 10.74 7.39 -43.07
N TYR A 352 11.10 8.10 -42.00
CA TYR A 352 11.10 9.57 -41.87
C TYR A 352 11.54 9.94 -40.44
N HIS A 353 12.44 10.92 -40.39
CA HIS A 353 12.99 11.55 -39.19
C HIS A 353 11.90 12.09 -38.26
N LEU A 354 11.94 11.75 -36.96
CA LEU A 354 11.27 12.55 -35.94
C LEU A 354 12.16 13.76 -35.59
N GLN A 355 11.80 14.93 -36.11
CA GLN A 355 12.23 16.21 -35.57
C GLN A 355 11.40 16.52 -34.32
N LEU A 356 12.07 16.79 -33.20
CA LEU A 356 11.48 17.48 -32.05
C LEU A 356 11.07 18.88 -32.48
N LEU A 357 9.76 19.15 -32.51
CA LEU A 357 9.20 20.49 -32.66
C LEU A 357 8.74 20.98 -31.29
N THR A 358 9.58 21.79 -30.65
CA THR A 358 9.25 22.54 -29.44
C THR A 358 8.44 23.78 -29.85
N LEU A 359 7.14 23.80 -29.58
CA LEU A 359 6.32 25.00 -29.75
C LEU A 359 6.41 25.87 -28.48
N ARG A 360 7.16 26.98 -28.58
CA ARG A 360 7.04 28.14 -27.69
C ARG A 360 5.85 28.97 -28.17
N PHE A 361 4.89 29.26 -27.29
CA PHE A 361 4.00 30.40 -27.52
C PHE A 361 4.46 31.61 -26.70
N LEU A 362 4.75 32.68 -27.43
CA LEU A 362 4.95 34.04 -26.94
C LEU A 362 3.56 34.66 -26.73
N TYR A 363 3.29 35.14 -25.51
CA TYR A 363 2.15 36.00 -25.26
C TYR A 363 2.43 37.43 -25.75
N SER A 364 1.48 38.00 -26.49
CA SER A 364 1.37 39.45 -26.69
C SER A 364 0.00 39.90 -26.20
N LYS A 365 0.04 40.61 -25.06
CA LYS A 365 -0.92 41.48 -24.37
C LYS A 365 -2.42 41.25 -24.55
#